data_AF-A0A8T6Y8I5-F1
#
_entry.id   AF-A0A8T6Y8I5-F1
#
_cell.length_a   1.000
_cell.length_b   1.000
_cell.length_c   1.000
_cell.angle_alpha   90.00
_cell.angle_beta   90.00
_cell.angle_gamma   90.00
#
_symmetry.space_group_name_H-M   'P 1'
#
loop_
_entity.id
_entity.type
_entity.pdbx_description
1 polymer ?
#
loop_
_entity_poly.entity_id
_entity_poly.type
_entity_poly.pdbx_seq_one_letter_code
_entity_poly.pdbx_strand_id
1 'polypeptide(L)' 'MVRMEKQGDSFVMITGASQKLDTSVLINAISELQKPSPDKTKIKEGLLYLDESAQVDIRKELKTALQKALDNKGMTITDL' A
#
# COMPACT_ATOMS: atom_id res chain seq x y z
N MET A 1 -13.54 -8.69 -5.38
CA MET A 1 -14.91 -9.26 -5.35
C MET A 1 -15.86 -8.20 -5.89
N VAL A 2 -16.68 -8.50 -6.88
CA VAL A 2 -17.69 -7.56 -7.42
C VAL A 2 -19.04 -7.99 -6.88
N ARG A 3 -19.78 -7.08 -6.25
CA ARG A 3 -21.16 -7.36 -5.81
C ARG A 3 -22.11 -6.34 -6.41
N MET A 4 -23.22 -6.83 -6.93
CA MET A 4 -24.32 -6.01 -7.40
C MET A 4 -25.26 -5.77 -6.22
N GLU A 5 -25.51 -4.52 -5.86
CA GLU A 5 -26.55 -4.19 -4.89
C GLU A 5 -27.71 -3.50 -5.61
N LYS A 6 -28.94 -3.95 -5.34
CA LYS A 6 -30.14 -3.33 -5.88
C LYS A 6 -30.46 -2.09 -5.04
N GLN A 7 -30.51 -0.93 -5.66
CA GLN A 7 -30.88 0.34 -5.04
C GLN A 7 -32.06 0.94 -5.83
N GLY A 8 -33.27 0.80 -5.30
CA GLY A 8 -34.50 1.14 -6.03
C GLY A 8 -34.71 0.26 -7.27
N ASP A 9 -34.98 0.87 -8.42
CA ASP A 9 -35.15 0.18 -9.71
C ASP A 9 -33.84 -0.03 -10.48
N SER A 10 -32.70 0.34 -9.89
CA SER A 10 -31.38 0.22 -10.52
C SER A 10 -30.47 -0.74 -9.77
N PHE A 11 -29.56 -1.39 -10.50
CA PHE A 11 -28.46 -2.16 -9.93
C PHE A 11 -27.21 -1.30 -9.91
N VAL A 12 -26.64 -1.10 -8.73
CA VAL A 12 -25.37 -0.39 -8.57
C VAL A 12 -24.25 -1.43 -8.52
N MET A 13 -23.32 -1.30 -9.46
CA MET A 13 -22.11 -2.11 -9.48
C MET A 13 -21.18 -1.58 -8.39
N ILE A 14 -21.12 -2.27 -7.25
CA ILE A 14 -20.08 -2.01 -6.26
C ILE A 14 -18.84 -2.76 -6.74
N THR A 15 -18.04 -2.05 -7.53
CA THR A 15 -16.64 -2.41 -7.70
C THR A 15 -16.02 -2.21 -6.32
N GLY A 16 -15.70 -3.30 -5.63
CA GLY A 16 -14.72 -3.22 -4.55
C GLY A 16 -13.46 -2.70 -5.24
N ALA A 17 -13.25 -1.38 -5.17
CA ALA A 17 -12.06 -0.77 -5.69
C ALA A 17 -10.93 -1.55 -5.03
N SER A 18 -10.19 -2.31 -5.83
CA SER A 18 -8.85 -2.72 -5.45
C SER A 18 -8.12 -1.39 -5.35
N GLN A 19 -8.20 -0.76 -4.17
CA GLN A 19 -7.42 0.43 -3.88
C GLN A 19 -6.01 0.00 -4.21
N LYS A 20 -5.43 0.67 -5.20
CA LYS A 20 -4.06 0.42 -5.59
C LYS A 20 -3.23 0.79 -4.37
N LEU A 21 -2.90 -0.22 -3.58
CA LEU A 21 -2.20 -0.06 -2.32
C LEU A 21 -0.84 0.55 -2.63
N ASP A 22 -0.59 1.73 -2.08
CA ASP A 22 0.68 2.43 -2.24
C ASP A 22 1.59 2.10 -1.06
N THR A 23 2.63 1.30 -1.33
CA THR A 23 3.65 0.94 -0.33
C THR A 23 4.41 2.15 0.21
N SER A 24 4.32 3.33 -0.42
CA SER A 24 4.86 4.59 0.09
C SER A 24 4.28 4.96 1.46
N VAL A 25 3.01 4.61 1.73
CA VAL A 25 2.34 4.86 3.02
C VAL A 25 3.05 4.09 4.14
N LEU A 26 3.38 2.82 3.91
CA LEU A 26 4.10 1.99 4.86
C LEU A 26 5.55 2.48 5.07
N ILE A 27 6.24 2.86 3.98
CA ILE A 27 7.61 3.41 4.06
C ILE A 27 7.63 4.70 4.86
N ASN A 28 6.66 5.59 4.65
CA ASN A 28 6.54 6.85 5.37
C ASN A 28 6.27 6.60 6.86
N ALA A 29 5.34 5.71 7.19
CA ALA A 29 5.03 5.35 8.58
C ALA A 29 6.26 4.80 9.33
N ILE A 30 7.03 3.91 8.70
CA ILE A 30 8.29 3.38 9.27
C ILE A 30 9.32 4.51 9.44
N SER A 31 9.42 5.41 8.47
CA SER A 31 10.35 6.55 8.52
C SER A 31 10.01 7.54 9.65
N GLU A 32 8.72 7.74 9.95
CA GLU A 32 8.30 8.58 11.09
C GLU A 32 8.74 8.01 12.44
N LEU A 33 8.80 6.68 12.59
CA LEU A 33 9.25 6.02 13.83
C LEU A 33 10.72 6.29 14.15
N GLN A 34 11.53 6.67 13.15
CA GLN A 34 12.94 7.02 13.35
C GLN A 34 13.15 8.49 13.72
N LYS A 35 12.10 9.32 13.74
CA LYS A 35 12.21 10.74 14.05
C LYS A 35 12.18 11.01 15.56
N PRO A 36 12.86 12.07 16.04
CA PRO A 36 12.78 12.50 17.44
C PRO A 36 11.36 12.87 17.89
N SER A 37 10.52 13.35 16.97
CA SER A 37 9.11 13.66 17.20
C SER A 37 8.27 13.09 16.06
N PRO A 38 7.79 11.83 16.18
CA PRO A 38 7.04 11.16 15.13
C PRO A 38 5.66 11.76 14.88
N ASP A 39 5.24 11.80 13.60
CA ASP A 39 3.84 12.09 13.25
C ASP A 39 2.95 10.86 13.47
N LYS A 40 2.15 10.91 14.54
CA LYS A 40 1.23 9.83 14.94
C LYS A 40 0.16 9.54 13.88
N THR A 41 -0.23 10.54 13.08
CA THR A 41 -1.25 10.38 12.04
C THR A 41 -0.74 9.47 10.94
N LYS A 42 0.47 9.71 10.45
CA LYS A 42 1.11 8.88 9.42
C LYS A 42 1.42 7.46 9.91
N ILE A 43 1.78 7.29 11.18
CA ILE A 43 1.94 5.96 11.78
C ILE A 43 0.60 5.22 11.76
N LYS A 44 -0.49 5.89 12.13
CA LYS A 44 -1.84 5.31 12.10
C LYS A 44 -2.27 4.95 10.67
N GLU A 45 -1.96 5.77 9.68
CA GLU A 45 -2.21 5.47 8.26
C GLU A 45 -1.43 4.23 7.80
N GLY A 46 -0.18 4.07 8.23
CA GLY A 46 0.61 2.86 7.96
C GLY A 46 0.02 1.59 8.59
N LEU A 47 -0.54 1.68 9.80
CA LEU A 47 -1.22 0.56 10.43
C LEU A 47 -2.52 0.21 9.70
N LEU A 48 -3.33 1.21 9.36
CA LEU A 48 -4.56 1.03 8.59
C LEU A 48 -4.28 0.39 7.22
N TYR A 49 -3.19 0.81 6.56
CA TYR A 49 -2.74 0.18 5.32
C TYR A 49 -2.51 -1.32 5.47
N LEU A 50 -1.89 -1.77 6.58
CA LEU A 50 -1.66 -3.19 6.83
C LEU A 50 -2.99 -3.94 7.03
N ASP A 51 -3.93 -3.36 7.77
CA ASP A 51 -5.25 -3.95 8.00
C ASP A 51 -6.06 -4.09 6.71
N GLU A 52 -6.01 -3.08 5.84
CA GLU A 52 -6.73 -3.05 4.55
C GLU A 52 -6.05 -3.91 3.46
N SER A 53 -4.78 -4.25 3.66
CA SER A 53 -3.98 -5.04 2.72
C SER A 53 -4.19 -6.55 2.80
N ALA A 54 -5.19 -7.03 3.54
CA ALA A 54 -5.43 -8.47 3.79
C ALA A 54 -5.57 -9.35 2.53
N GLN A 55 -5.84 -8.77 1.36
CA GLN A 55 -5.94 -9.49 0.07
C GLN A 55 -4.72 -9.30 -0.84
N VAL A 56 -3.70 -8.56 -0.40
CA VAL A 56 -2.52 -8.22 -1.17
C VAL A 56 -1.28 -8.85 -0.54
N ASP A 57 -0.43 -9.46 -1.37
CA ASP A 57 0.88 -9.93 -0.93
C ASP A 57 1.83 -8.74 -0.77
N ILE A 58 1.79 -8.12 0.41
CA ILE A 58 2.61 -6.94 0.77
C ILE A 58 4.10 -7.22 0.55
N ARG A 59 4.55 -8.47 0.78
CA ARG A 59 5.95 -8.85 0.58
C ARG A 59 6.34 -8.72 -0.89
N LYS A 60 5.48 -9.15 -1.80
CA LYS A 60 5.69 -9.00 -3.24
C LYS A 60 5.73 -7.53 -3.64
N GLU A 61 4.80 -6.72 -3.15
CA GLU A 61 4.76 -5.28 -3.45
C GLU A 61 6.01 -4.54 -2.97
N LEU A 62 6.46 -4.81 -1.74
CA LEU A 62 7.71 -4.25 -1.21
C LEU A 62 8.93 -4.69 -2.04
N LYS A 63 9.01 -5.97 -2.44
CA LYS A 63 10.08 -6.47 -3.31
C LYS A 63 10.08 -5.74 -4.66
N THR A 64 8.91 -5.56 -5.27
CA THR A 64 8.77 -4.82 -6.53
C THR A 64 9.17 -3.35 -6.38
N ALA A 65 8.77 -2.69 -5.30
CA ALA A 65 9.17 -1.32 -5.02
C ALA A 65 10.69 -1.17 -4.86
N LEU A 66 11.32 -2.10 -4.13
CA LEU A 66 12.78 -2.14 -3.97
C LEU A 66 13.51 -2.38 -5.28
N GLN A 67 13.09 -3.37 -6.07
CA GLN A 67 13.70 -3.68 -7.36
C GLN A 67 13.62 -2.46 -8.30
N LYS A 68 12.45 -1.83 -8.39
CA LYS A 68 12.27 -0.62 -9.21
C LYS A 68 13.17 0.54 -8.75
N ALA A 69 13.36 0.70 -7.44
CA ALA A 69 14.26 1.72 -6.91
C ALA A 69 15.73 1.45 -7.26
N LEU A 70 16.15 0.19 -7.28
CA LEU A 70 17.48 -0.22 -7.74
C LEU A 70 17.66 0.02 -9.24
N ASP A 71 16.69 -0.43 -10.05
CA ASP A 71 16.70 -0.27 -11.50
C ASP A 71 16.80 1.23 -11.90
N ASN A 72 16.02 2.09 -11.22
CA ASN A 72 16.05 3.54 -11.44
C ASN A 72 17.40 4.19 -11.10
N LYS A 73 18.19 3.55 -10.24
CA LYS A 73 19.54 4.00 -9.88
C LYS A 73 20.62 3.32 -10.73
N GLY A 74 20.23 2.48 -11.69
CA GLY A 74 21.16 1.68 -12.48
C GLY A 74 21.95 0.67 -11.65
N MET A 75 21.41 0.26 -10.50
CA MET A 75 22.03 -0.71 -9.60
C MET A 75 21.28 -2.04 -9.68
N THR A 76 22.00 -3.12 -9.47
CA THR A 76 21.50 -4.49 -9.35
C THR A 76 21.70 -4.97 -7.91
N ILE A 77 21.08 -6.11 -7.55
CA ILE A 77 21.34 -6.73 -6.25
C ILE A 77 22.82 -7.08 -6.06
N THR A 78 23.56 -7.36 -7.14
CA THR A 78 25.00 -7.66 -7.07
C THR A 78 25.87 -6.42 -6.82
N ASP A 79 25.32 -5.21 -6.94
CA ASP A 79 26.00 -3.95 -6.64
C ASP A 79 25.83 -3.50 -5.18
N LEU A 80 24.99 -4.19 -4.38
CA LEU A 80 24.73 -3.94 -2.96
C LEU A 80 25.66 -4.76 -2.06
#